data_AF-A0A7S0Q124-F1
#
_entry.id   AF-A0A7S0Q124-F1
#
_cell.length_a   1.000
_cell.length_b   1.000
_cell.length_c   1.000
_cell.angle_alpha   90.00
_cell.angle_beta   90.00
_cell.angle_gamma   90.00
#
_symmetry.space_group_name_H-M   'P 1'
#
loop_
_entity.id
_entity.type
_entity.pdbx_description
1 polymer ?
#
loop_
_entity_poly.entity_id
_entity_poly.type
_entity_poly.pdbx_seq_one_letter_code
_entity_poly.pdbx_strand_id
1 'polypeptide(L)'
;RQRRELLRCTWMRMGRAETQLVPGLRIKFVVGVGGSDTEDSGDMLRVNVTEGVQIGAKARKGGPKKGVKTGTVTTYWKLAAFFRWAAEQPEPLIARGDDDVFISPQMLMAHARVLLRVPSEHLYA
;
A
#
# COMPACT_ATOMS: atom_id res chain seq x y z
N ARG A 1 -9.23 -2.10 8.59
CA ARG A 1 -9.75 -3.49 8.67
C ARG A 1 -10.86 -3.74 7.64
N GLN A 2 -12.04 -3.11 7.75
CA GLN A 2 -13.17 -3.31 6.81
C GLN A 2 -12.82 -3.11 5.31
N ARG A 3 -12.10 -2.05 4.94
CA ARG A 3 -11.70 -1.82 3.54
C ARG A 3 -10.83 -2.94 2.96
N ARG A 4 -9.85 -3.43 3.73
CA ARG A 4 -8.97 -4.52 3.29
C ARG A 4 -9.72 -5.84 3.10
N GLU A 5 -10.68 -6.13 3.98
CA GLU A 5 -11.57 -7.30 3.83
C GLU A 5 -12.38 -7.18 2.54
N LEU A 6 -12.96 -6.01 2.27
CA LEU A 6 -13.67 -5.74 1.01
C LEU A 6 -12.77 -5.87 -0.22
N LEU A 7 -11.53 -5.35 -0.16
CA LEU A 7 -10.57 -5.50 -1.26
C LEU A 7 -10.21 -6.96 -1.53
N ARG A 8 -9.99 -7.75 -0.47
CA ARG A 8 -9.75 -9.20 -0.56
C ARG A 8 -10.91 -9.95 -1.20
N CYS A 9 -12.13 -9.49 -1.03
CA CYS A 9 -13.33 -10.07 -1.65
C CYS A 9 -13.59 -9.57 -3.08
N THR A 10 -12.90 -8.52 -3.53
CA THR A 10 -13.10 -7.91 -4.86
C THR A 10 -11.89 -8.18 -5.75
N TRP A 11 -11.24 -7.15 -6.28
CA TRP A 11 -10.24 -7.29 -7.32
C TRP A 11 -8.95 -7.97 -6.82
N MET A 12 -8.65 -7.92 -5.51
CA MET A 12 -7.47 -8.61 -4.96
C MET A 12 -7.63 -10.13 -4.93
N ARG A 13 -8.86 -10.66 -4.96
CA ARG A 13 -9.09 -12.10 -5.04
C ARG A 13 -8.39 -12.71 -6.25
N MET A 14 -8.30 -11.96 -7.35
CA MET A 14 -7.68 -12.45 -8.59
C MET A 14 -6.16 -12.67 -8.49
N GLY A 15 -5.50 -12.04 -7.50
CA GLY A 15 -4.06 -12.19 -7.23
C GLY A 15 -3.71 -13.10 -6.05
N ARG A 16 -4.69 -13.74 -5.39
CA ARG A 16 -4.41 -14.70 -4.30
C ARG A 16 -3.94 -16.04 -4.86
N ALA A 17 -2.97 -16.67 -4.18
CA ALA A 17 -2.51 -18.03 -4.48
C ALA A 17 -3.66 -19.05 -4.54
N GLU A 18 -4.65 -18.86 -3.64
CA GLU A 18 -5.99 -19.50 -3.58
C GLU A 18 -6.66 -19.73 -4.95
N THR A 19 -6.72 -18.65 -5.72
CA THR A 19 -7.62 -18.53 -6.88
C THR A 19 -6.88 -18.10 -8.15
N GLN A 20 -5.55 -18.02 -8.12
CA GLN A 20 -4.62 -17.32 -9.02
C GLN A 20 -5.05 -17.19 -10.50
N LEU A 21 -6.10 -16.39 -10.75
CA LEU A 21 -6.62 -16.11 -12.09
C LEU A 21 -5.63 -15.29 -12.90
N VAL A 22 -4.74 -14.57 -12.21
CA VAL A 22 -3.68 -13.76 -12.80
C VAL A 22 -2.32 -14.22 -12.23
N PRO A 23 -1.66 -15.19 -12.87
CA PRO A 23 -0.34 -15.68 -12.46
C PRO A 23 0.69 -14.55 -12.39
N GLY A 24 1.51 -14.56 -11.33
CA GLY A 24 2.58 -13.59 -11.11
C GLY A 24 2.17 -12.27 -10.46
N LEU A 25 0.88 -12.03 -10.17
CA LEU A 25 0.48 -10.86 -9.39
C LEU A 25 0.62 -11.11 -7.89
N ARG A 26 1.40 -10.27 -7.21
CA ARG A 26 1.55 -10.24 -5.75
C ARG A 26 1.03 -8.92 -5.20
N ILE A 27 0.22 -8.97 -4.14
CA ILE A 27 -0.35 -7.78 -3.50
C ILE A 27 0.00 -7.80 -2.02
N LYS A 28 0.47 -6.65 -1.50
CA LYS A 28 0.75 -6.43 -0.09
C LYS A 28 0.12 -5.14 0.41
N PHE A 29 -0.42 -5.16 1.62
CA PHE A 29 -0.90 -3.98 2.32
C PHE A 29 0.20 -3.36 3.16
N VAL A 30 0.47 -2.07 2.96
CA VAL A 30 1.42 -1.31 3.80
C VAL A 30 0.69 -0.74 5.02
N VAL A 31 0.97 -1.31 6.19
CA VAL A 31 0.23 -1.02 7.43
C VAL A 31 1.17 -0.63 8.57
N GLY A 32 0.76 0.32 9.39
CA GLY A 32 1.39 0.69 10.65
C GLY A 32 0.98 -0.23 11.80
N VAL A 33 1.59 -0.05 12.96
CA VAL A 33 1.42 -0.90 14.15
C VAL A 33 0.18 -0.50 14.99
N GLY A 34 -0.52 0.57 14.63
CA GLY A 34 -1.59 1.19 15.44
C GLY A 34 -3.00 0.61 15.27
N GLY A 35 -3.19 -0.43 14.44
CA GLY A 35 -4.49 -1.08 14.27
C GLY A 35 -4.64 -2.32 15.16
N SER A 36 -5.88 -2.76 15.41
CA SER A 36 -6.21 -4.04 16.05
C SER A 36 -5.78 -5.29 15.23
N ASP A 37 -4.80 -5.15 14.36
CA ASP A 37 -4.30 -6.18 13.46
C ASP A 37 -3.22 -6.97 14.20
N THR A 38 -3.66 -7.83 15.11
CA THR A 38 -2.84 -8.77 15.88
C THR A 38 -2.42 -10.00 15.06
N GLU A 39 -3.02 -10.25 13.91
CA GLU A 39 -2.69 -11.40 13.06
C GLU A 39 -1.64 -11.01 12.01
N ASP A 40 -0.51 -11.72 12.02
CA ASP A 40 0.52 -11.59 11.00
C ASP A 40 0.07 -12.35 9.75
N SER A 41 -0.42 -11.61 8.76
CA SER A 41 -0.81 -12.18 7.47
C SER A 41 0.30 -11.91 6.45
N GLY A 42 0.67 -12.93 5.66
CA GLY A 42 1.71 -12.80 4.63
C GLY A 42 1.42 -11.75 3.55
N ASP A 43 0.19 -11.24 3.50
CA ASP A 43 -0.24 -10.12 2.64
C ASP A 43 0.02 -8.73 3.24
N MET A 44 0.77 -8.62 4.35
CA MET A 44 1.08 -7.34 5.00
C MET A 44 2.57 -6.99 4.94
N LEU A 45 2.85 -5.70 4.76
CA LEU A 45 4.14 -5.06 5.02
C LEU A 45 3.95 -4.15 6.23
N ARG A 46 4.42 -4.60 7.40
CA ARG A 46 4.31 -3.86 8.66
C ARG A 46 5.40 -2.80 8.75
N VAL A 47 5.00 -1.58 9.08
CA VAL A 47 5.90 -0.43 9.27
C VAL A 47 5.77 0.03 10.72
N ASN A 48 6.88 0.29 11.38
CA ASN A 48 6.89 0.72 12.77
C ASN A 48 6.44 2.19 12.94
N VAL A 49 5.16 2.46 12.63
CA VAL A 49 4.52 3.77 12.76
C VAL A 49 3.14 3.61 13.36
N THR A 50 2.79 4.46 14.31
CA THR A 50 1.46 4.44 14.93
C THR A 50 0.47 5.22 14.08
N GLU A 51 -0.53 4.52 13.55
CA GLU A 51 -1.63 5.15 12.82
C GLU A 51 -2.68 5.71 13.80
N GLY A 52 -3.37 6.78 13.40
CA GLY A 52 -4.52 7.30 14.15
C GLY A 52 -4.21 8.09 15.43
N VAL A 53 -2.93 8.20 15.84
CA VAL A 53 -2.55 9.02 17.01
C VAL A 53 -2.53 10.49 16.62
N GLN A 54 -3.56 11.26 16.94
CA GLN A 54 -3.44 12.72 16.84
C GLN A 54 -2.37 13.19 17.83
N ILE A 55 -1.20 13.62 17.34
CA ILE A 55 -0.22 14.28 18.19
C ILE A 55 -0.81 15.64 18.53
N GLY A 56 -1.43 15.71 19.71
CA GLY A 56 -1.91 16.94 20.28
C GLY A 56 -0.73 17.86 20.54
N ALA A 57 -0.47 18.79 19.61
CA ALA A 57 0.26 19.99 19.95
C ALA A 57 -0.48 20.61 21.15
N LYS A 58 0.21 20.74 22.29
CA LYS A 58 -0.30 21.42 23.50
C LYS A 58 -1.14 22.60 23.06
N ALA A 59 -2.45 22.52 23.29
CA ALA A 59 -3.36 23.60 22.97
C ALA A 59 -2.93 24.82 23.80
N ARG A 60 -2.21 25.76 23.19
CA ARG A 60 -2.13 27.11 23.72
C ARG A 60 -3.57 27.64 23.77
N LYS A 61 -4.04 27.99 24.97
CA LYS A 61 -5.32 28.66 25.19
C LYS A 61 -5.46 29.81 24.16
N GLY A 62 -6.39 29.68 23.21
CA GLY A 62 -6.82 30.80 22.35
C GLY A 62 -6.48 30.75 20.85
N GLY A 63 -5.84 29.70 20.31
CA GLY A 63 -5.60 29.58 18.86
C GLY A 63 -6.42 28.46 18.21
N PRO A 64 -6.86 28.59 16.93
CA PRO A 64 -7.52 27.48 16.23
C PRO A 64 -6.58 26.28 16.21
N LYS A 65 -7.03 25.16 16.79
CA LYS A 65 -6.30 23.90 16.88
C LYS A 65 -6.09 23.33 15.46
N LYS A 66 -5.09 23.81 14.72
CA LYS A 66 -4.58 23.10 13.54
C LYS A 66 -3.79 21.90 14.04
N GLY A 67 -4.50 20.79 14.25
CA GLY A 67 -3.89 19.51 14.64
C GLY A 67 -2.92 19.06 13.55
N VAL A 68 -1.70 18.70 13.94
CA VAL A 68 -0.78 17.99 13.06
C VAL A 68 -1.33 16.58 12.90
N LYS A 69 -1.96 16.33 11.75
CA LYS A 69 -2.40 14.99 11.39
C LYS A 69 -1.16 14.12 11.24
N THR A 70 -0.98 13.15 12.13
CA THR A 70 -0.02 12.06 11.99
C THR A 70 -0.15 11.33 10.65
N GLY A 71 -1.32 11.41 10.00
CA GLY A 71 -1.54 10.95 8.63
C GLY A 71 -0.40 11.32 7.68
N THR A 72 0.03 12.58 7.61
CA THR A 72 1.05 13.00 6.63
C THR A 72 2.43 12.40 6.90
N VAL A 73 2.91 12.42 8.15
CA VAL A 73 4.22 11.84 8.52
C VAL A 73 4.19 10.31 8.43
N THR A 74 3.09 9.69 8.86
CA THR A 74 2.91 8.23 8.73
C THR A 74 2.89 7.78 7.27
N THR A 75 2.31 8.57 6.37
CA THR A 75 2.34 8.32 4.93
C THR A 75 3.76 8.35 4.38
N TYR A 76 4.61 9.29 4.81
CA TYR A 76 6.02 9.32 4.40
C TYR A 76 6.79 8.08 4.88
N TRP A 77 6.62 7.67 6.14
CA TRP A 77 7.29 6.48 6.65
C TRP A 77 6.83 5.20 5.95
N LYS A 78 5.53 5.08 5.67
CA LYS A 78 4.99 3.98 4.86
C LYS A 78 5.55 4.01 3.44
N LEU A 79 5.70 5.19 2.84
CA LEU A 79 6.28 5.33 1.51
C LEU A 79 7.76 4.92 1.50
N ALA A 80 8.55 5.34 2.49
CA ALA A 80 9.94 4.93 2.62
C ALA A 80 10.08 3.41 2.80
N ALA A 81 9.22 2.81 3.63
CA ALA A 81 9.18 1.36 3.81
C ALA A 81 8.79 0.62 2.52
N PHE A 82 7.81 1.15 1.77
CA PHE A 82 7.46 0.64 0.44
C PHE A 82 8.66 0.69 -0.51
N PHE A 83 9.37 1.82 -0.62
CA PHE A 83 10.53 1.93 -1.50
C PHE A 83 11.66 0.99 -1.11
N ARG A 84 11.95 0.87 0.19
CA ARG A 84 12.95 -0.10 0.68
C ARG A 84 12.58 -1.52 0.28
N TRP A 85 11.33 -1.91 0.51
CA TRP A 85 10.85 -3.24 0.13
C TRP A 85 10.88 -3.45 -1.40
N ALA A 86 10.45 -2.45 -2.16
CA ALA A 86 10.41 -2.49 -3.63
C ALA A 86 11.80 -2.62 -4.24
N ALA A 87 12.83 -2.03 -3.63
CA ALA A 87 14.22 -2.14 -4.11
C ALA A 87 14.80 -3.56 -4.00
N GLU A 88 14.24 -4.40 -3.12
CA GLU A 88 14.69 -5.78 -2.89
C GLU A 88 13.88 -6.82 -3.68
N GLN A 89 12.87 -6.37 -4.41
CA GLN A 89 11.92 -7.23 -5.11
C GLN A 89 12.40 -7.58 -6.52
N PRO A 90 12.26 -8.85 -6.95
CA PRO A 90 12.65 -9.28 -8.30
C PRO A 90 11.60 -8.91 -9.37
N GLU A 91 10.43 -8.41 -8.98
CA GLU A 91 9.36 -8.08 -9.91
C GLU A 91 9.73 -6.92 -10.85
N PRO A 92 9.46 -7.05 -12.16
CA PRO A 92 9.81 -6.01 -13.13
C PRO A 92 8.94 -4.75 -13.05
N LEU A 93 7.79 -4.84 -12.38
CA LEU A 93 6.91 -3.72 -12.11
C LEU A 93 6.42 -3.81 -10.68
N ILE A 94 6.60 -2.73 -9.94
CA ILE A 94 6.12 -2.58 -8.56
C ILE A 94 5.36 -1.28 -8.50
N ALA A 95 4.09 -1.36 -8.12
CA ALA A 95 3.20 -0.21 -8.05
C ALA A 95 2.61 -0.07 -6.65
N ARG A 96 2.22 1.16 -6.33
CA ARG A 96 1.48 1.50 -5.12
C ARG A 96 0.12 2.05 -5.50
N GLY A 97 -0.92 1.62 -4.80
CA GLY A 97 -2.27 2.18 -4.88
C GLY A 97 -2.84 2.39 -3.47
N ASP A 98 -3.85 3.26 -3.38
CA ASP A 98 -4.60 3.47 -2.14
C ASP A 98 -5.67 2.38 -1.93
N ASP A 99 -6.28 2.32 -0.75
CA ASP A 99 -7.22 1.26 -0.38
C ASP A 99 -8.69 1.56 -0.76
N ASP A 100 -8.93 2.68 -1.42
CA ASP A 100 -10.22 3.17 -1.88
C ASP A 100 -10.34 3.23 -3.41
N VAL A 101 -9.38 2.65 -4.14
CA VAL A 101 -9.43 2.52 -5.59
C VAL A 101 -9.79 1.10 -6.03
N PHE A 102 -10.37 1.02 -7.23
CA PHE A 102 -10.50 -0.24 -7.96
C PHE A 102 -9.36 -0.36 -8.96
N ILE A 103 -8.72 -1.53 -8.99
CA ILE A 103 -7.67 -1.87 -9.96
C ILE A 103 -8.15 -3.07 -10.77
N SER A 104 -7.86 -3.08 -12.08
CA SER A 104 -8.04 -4.25 -12.93
C SER A 104 -6.73 -5.04 -13.06
N PRO A 105 -6.55 -6.14 -12.31
CA PRO A 105 -5.39 -7.04 -12.40
C PRO A 105 -5.00 -7.47 -13.81
N GLN A 106 -5.98 -7.76 -14.66
CA GLN A 106 -5.74 -8.23 -16.03
C GLN A 106 -5.10 -7.12 -16.88
N MET A 107 -5.62 -5.90 -16.78
CA MET A 107 -5.08 -4.74 -17.48
C MET A 107 -3.69 -4.38 -16.96
N LEU A 108 -3.49 -4.44 -15.64
CA LEU A 108 -2.18 -4.18 -15.04
C LEU A 108 -1.12 -5.16 -15.56
N MET A 109 -1.46 -6.45 -15.64
CA MET A 109 -0.54 -7.45 -16.18
C MET A 109 -0.28 -7.31 -17.67
N ALA A 110 -1.32 -6.99 -18.46
CA ALA A 110 -1.15 -6.70 -19.88
C ALA A 110 -0.19 -5.51 -20.06
N HIS A 111 -0.36 -4.44 -19.27
CA HIS A 111 0.50 -3.27 -19.30
C HIS A 111 1.94 -3.61 -18.90
N ALA A 112 2.15 -4.30 -17.78
CA ALA A 112 3.48 -4.72 -17.34
C ALA A 112 4.24 -5.54 -18.40
N ARG A 113 3.53 -6.42 -19.12
CA ARG A 113 4.10 -7.21 -20.23
C ARG A 113 4.49 -6.36 -21.43
N VAL A 114 3.76 -5.29 -21.71
CA VAL A 114 4.13 -4.33 -22.75
C VAL A 114 5.39 -3.59 -22.32
N LEU A 115 5.46 -3.11 -21.07
CA LEU A 115 6.63 -2.39 -20.56
C LEU A 115 7.93 -3.20 -20.65
N LEU A 116 7.86 -4.51 -20.39
CA LEU A 116 9.00 -5.43 -20.56
C LEU A 116 9.53 -5.53 -21.99
N ARG A 117 8.73 -5.13 -22.99
CA ARG A 117 9.09 -5.17 -24.41
C ARG A 117 9.52 -3.81 -24.95
N VAL A 118 9.37 -2.73 -24.17
CA VAL A 118 9.73 -1.37 -24.56
C VAL A 118 11.07 -1.00 -23.91
N PRO A 119 12.02 -0.40 -24.64
CA PRO A 119 13.29 0.05 -24.07
C PRO A 119 13.06 0.98 -22.87
N SER A 120 13.76 0.71 -21.77
CA SER A 120 13.52 1.22 -20.42
C SER A 120 13.87 2.69 -20.19
N GLU A 121 14.24 3.45 -21.23
CA GLU A 121 14.86 4.77 -21.06
C GLU A 121 13.91 5.87 -20.55
N HIS A 122 12.58 5.66 -20.52
CA HIS A 122 11.60 6.72 -20.19
C HIS A 122 10.43 6.30 -19.29
N LEU A 123 10.51 5.18 -18.56
CA LEU A 123 9.36 4.69 -17.80
C LEU A 123 9.36 5.15 -16.33
N TYR A 124 8.54 6.17 -16.06
CA TYR A 124 7.95 6.42 -14.75
C TYR A 124 6.45 6.14 -14.86
N ALA A 125 5.96 5.17 -14.08
CA ALA A 125 4.53 4.88 -13.90
C ALA A 125 4.07 5.33 -12.51
#